data_AF-A0A7C8ISE3-F1
#
_entry.id   AF-A0A7C8ISE3-F1
#
_cell.length_a   1.000
_cell.length_b   1.000
_cell.length_c   1.000
_cell.angle_alpha   90.00
_cell.angle_beta   90.00
_cell.angle_gamma   90.00
#
_symmetry.space_group_name_H-M   'P 1'
#
loop_
_entity.id
_entity.type
_entity.pdbx_description
1 polymer ?
#
loop_
_entity_poly.entity_id
_entity_poly.type
_entity_poly.pdbx_seq_one_letter_code
_entity_poly.pdbx_strand_id
1 'polypeptide(L)'
;MESKVFIGTHYEYSIASALRPLGFDLRRVGGQSDKGIDLLGTWSVPSTPKHLPLRVILQCKAYSTAKGAKIGPQFVRELEGAYLGAPSGWRGSGVVGLLITQRPATKGVREALANSRQPLGYVSCSGDGALEQMLWNRRAEEEGLEGMGVTARLSEEDRQGDTRRLVLTWKGRPYEAPCIYPTIGSEAAEPLQDIGADTESTT
;
A
#
# COMPACT_ATOMS: atom_id res chain seq x y z
N MET A 1 4.66 22.71 16.23
CA MET A 1 4.94 21.33 16.70
C MET A 1 3.73 20.50 16.33
N GLU A 2 3.87 19.57 15.38
CA GLU A 2 2.76 18.72 14.97
C GLU A 2 2.42 17.69 16.05
N SER A 3 1.15 17.35 16.21
CA SER A 3 0.72 16.35 17.19
C SER A 3 1.06 14.94 16.71
N LYS A 4 1.32 14.00 17.64
CA LYS A 4 1.55 12.59 17.29
C LYS A 4 0.40 11.97 16.49
N VAL A 5 -0.82 12.39 16.79
CA VAL A 5 -2.04 11.97 16.08
C VAL A 5 -2.02 12.46 14.64
N PHE A 6 -1.67 13.73 14.42
CA PHE A 6 -1.53 14.30 13.08
C PHE A 6 -0.47 13.55 12.26
N ILE A 7 0.72 13.34 12.81
CA ILE A 7 1.83 12.65 12.13
C ILE A 7 1.42 11.21 11.76
N GLY A 8 0.79 10.47 12.67
CA GLY A 8 0.30 9.11 12.40
C GLY A 8 -0.75 9.09 11.30
N THR A 9 -1.77 9.95 11.43
CA THR A 9 -2.88 10.05 10.46
C THR A 9 -2.36 10.44 9.07
N HIS A 10 -1.47 11.42 8.99
CA HIS A 10 -0.87 11.84 7.73
C HIS A 10 -0.08 10.69 7.09
N TYR A 11 0.73 9.99 7.89
CA TYR A 11 1.49 8.83 7.40
C TYR A 11 0.58 7.73 6.85
N GLU A 12 -0.51 7.40 7.52
CA GLU A 12 -1.49 6.41 7.03
C GLU A 12 -2.08 6.79 5.66
N TYR A 13 -2.42 8.06 5.45
CA TYR A 13 -2.88 8.55 4.14
C TYR A 13 -1.78 8.52 3.08
N SER A 14 -0.54 8.89 3.44
CA SER A 14 0.61 8.79 2.54
C SER A 14 0.84 7.35 2.09
N ILE A 15 0.73 6.38 2.99
CA ILE A 15 0.86 4.95 2.66
C ILE A 15 -0.25 4.48 1.72
N ALA A 16 -1.50 4.84 1.99
CA ALA A 16 -2.61 4.50 1.11
C ALA A 16 -2.38 5.01 -0.32
N SER A 17 -1.89 6.24 -0.46
CA SER A 17 -1.53 6.84 -1.75
C SER A 17 -0.33 6.14 -2.41
N ALA A 18 0.73 5.88 -1.65
CA ALA A 18 1.97 5.29 -2.13
C ALA A 18 1.82 3.86 -2.66
N LEU A 19 0.93 3.06 -2.05
CA LEU A 19 0.70 1.67 -2.44
C LEU A 19 -0.31 1.55 -3.59
N ARG A 20 -1.10 2.60 -3.87
CA ARG A 20 -2.12 2.59 -4.93
C ARG A 20 -1.58 2.19 -6.32
N PRO A 21 -0.43 2.71 -6.80
CA PRO A 21 0.16 2.29 -8.08
C PRO A 21 0.60 0.81 -8.11
N LEU A 22 0.71 0.15 -6.95
CA LEU A 22 1.09 -1.25 -6.82
C LEU A 22 -0.14 -2.19 -6.82
N GLY A 23 -1.33 -1.65 -7.09
CA GLY A 23 -2.58 -2.41 -7.18
C GLY A 23 -3.35 -2.50 -5.86
N PHE A 24 -3.00 -1.67 -4.87
CA PHE A 24 -3.72 -1.58 -3.61
C PHE A 24 -4.90 -0.60 -3.72
N ASP A 25 -6.03 -0.98 -3.15
CA ASP A 25 -7.17 -0.10 -2.89
C ASP A 25 -7.45 -0.12 -1.39
N LEU A 26 -7.12 0.98 -0.70
CA LEU A 26 -7.02 1.04 0.76
C LEU A 26 -7.91 2.14 1.32
N ARG A 27 -8.60 1.82 2.41
CA ARG A 27 -9.37 2.76 3.22
C ARG A 27 -8.83 2.79 4.64
N ARG A 28 -8.63 4.00 5.15
CA ARG A 28 -8.29 4.23 6.55
C ARG A 28 -9.44 3.84 7.46
N VAL A 29 -9.14 3.04 8.48
CA VAL A 29 -10.07 2.62 9.53
C VAL A 29 -9.52 2.89 10.93
N GLY A 30 -8.27 3.35 11.04
CA GLY A 30 -7.60 3.64 12.31
C GLY A 30 -8.36 4.64 13.18
N GLY A 31 -8.48 4.31 14.47
CA GLY A 31 -9.30 5.05 15.43
C GLY A 31 -9.45 4.31 16.76
N GLN A 32 -10.23 4.89 17.68
CA GLN A 32 -10.43 4.28 18.99
C GLN A 32 -11.16 2.92 18.82
N SER A 33 -10.50 1.81 19.18
CA SER A 33 -10.98 0.41 19.08
C SER A 33 -10.71 -0.33 17.75
N ASP A 34 -9.77 0.13 16.93
CA ASP A 34 -9.37 -0.49 15.66
C ASP A 34 -8.59 -1.82 15.77
N LYS A 35 -8.34 -2.30 17.00
CA LYS A 35 -7.54 -3.49 17.30
C LYS A 35 -6.13 -3.45 16.68
N GLY A 36 -5.61 -2.25 16.43
CA GLY A 36 -4.29 -2.03 15.83
C GLY A 36 -4.25 -2.15 14.30
N ILE A 37 -5.40 -2.09 13.61
CA ILE A 37 -5.47 -2.02 12.15
C ILE A 37 -5.73 -0.57 11.72
N ASP A 38 -4.80 0.00 10.97
CA ASP A 38 -4.90 1.40 10.54
C ASP A 38 -5.57 1.52 9.16
N LEU A 39 -5.30 0.59 8.24
CA LEU A 39 -5.90 0.53 6.90
C LEU A 39 -6.44 -0.88 6.59
N LEU A 40 -7.52 -0.91 5.80
CA LEU A 40 -8.12 -2.13 5.24
C LEU A 40 -8.35 -1.95 3.76
N GLY A 41 -8.28 -3.03 3.00
CA GLY A 41 -8.59 -2.96 1.59
C GLY A 41 -8.31 -4.22 0.81
N THR A 42 -8.02 -4.05 -0.46
CA THR A 42 -7.68 -5.13 -1.38
C THR A 42 -6.36 -4.88 -2.10
N TRP A 43 -5.74 -5.96 -2.57
CA TRP A 43 -4.54 -5.92 -3.40
C TRP A 43 -4.72 -6.82 -4.62
N SER A 44 -4.69 -6.19 -5.79
CA SER A 44 -4.80 -6.87 -7.08
C SER A 44 -3.44 -7.38 -7.54
N VAL A 45 -3.25 -8.70 -7.47
CA VAL A 45 -2.02 -9.39 -7.90
C VAL A 45 -2.32 -10.37 -9.04
N PRO A 46 -1.36 -10.68 -9.93
CA PRO A 46 -1.57 -11.52 -11.12
C PRO A 46 -1.97 -12.98 -10.81
N SER A 47 -1.59 -13.46 -9.64
CA SER A 47 -1.90 -14.77 -9.08
C SER A 47 -3.38 -14.92 -8.70
N THR A 48 -4.10 -13.82 -8.48
CA THR A 48 -5.52 -13.84 -8.12
C THR A 48 -6.41 -13.44 -9.30
N PRO A 49 -7.59 -14.05 -9.48
CA PRO A 49 -8.56 -13.59 -10.47
C PRO A 49 -8.97 -12.13 -10.21
N LYS A 50 -9.21 -11.36 -11.28
CA LYS A 50 -9.58 -9.93 -11.18
C LYS A 50 -10.80 -9.65 -10.28
N HIS A 51 -11.75 -10.58 -10.21
CA HIS A 51 -12.96 -10.45 -9.39
C HIS A 51 -12.78 -10.88 -7.94
N LEU A 52 -11.60 -11.39 -7.57
CA LEU A 52 -11.29 -11.89 -6.23
C LEU A 52 -9.87 -11.48 -5.80
N PRO A 53 -9.61 -10.16 -5.63
CA PRO A 53 -8.32 -9.68 -5.17
C PRO A 53 -8.02 -10.13 -3.74
N LEU A 54 -6.74 -10.13 -3.36
CA LEU A 54 -6.35 -10.39 -1.98
C LEU A 54 -6.94 -9.33 -1.07
N ARG A 55 -7.38 -9.74 0.11
CA ARG A 55 -7.78 -8.84 1.19
C ARG A 55 -6.55 -8.49 2.00
N VAL A 56 -6.37 -7.21 2.31
CA VAL A 56 -5.21 -6.75 3.06
C VAL A 56 -5.62 -5.97 4.29
N ILE A 57 -4.90 -6.22 5.39
CA ILE A 57 -4.95 -5.42 6.61
C ILE A 57 -3.57 -4.81 6.82
N LEU A 58 -3.52 -3.51 7.13
CA LEU A 58 -2.26 -2.81 7.32
C LEU A 58 -2.24 -2.19 8.71
N GLN A 59 -1.11 -2.40 9.40
CA GLN A 59 -0.75 -1.63 10.57
C GLN A 59 0.38 -0.67 10.18
N CYS A 60 0.14 0.63 10.34
CA CYS A 60 1.09 1.69 10.06
C CYS A 60 1.74 2.15 11.37
N LYS A 61 3.06 2.26 11.36
CA LYS A 61 3.81 2.82 12.48
C LYS A 61 4.69 3.97 11.99
N ALA A 62 4.21 5.19 12.22
CA ALA A 62 4.95 6.42 12.00
C ALA A 62 5.91 6.64 13.19
N TYR A 63 7.20 6.46 12.99
CA TYR A 63 8.19 6.70 14.05
C TYR A 63 8.91 8.04 13.85
N SER A 64 9.44 8.59 14.94
CA SER A 64 10.39 9.69 14.85
C SER A 64 11.64 9.24 14.07
N THR A 65 12.08 10.08 13.13
CA THR A 65 13.35 9.92 12.40
C THR A 65 14.58 9.94 13.30
N ALA A 66 14.42 10.16 14.62
CA ALA A 66 15.47 10.11 15.62
C ALA A 66 16.35 8.86 15.46
N LYS A 67 17.67 9.10 15.45
CA LYS A 67 18.70 8.06 15.40
C LYS A 67 18.49 7.10 16.58
N GLY A 68 18.17 5.84 16.27
CA GLY A 68 18.10 4.76 17.26
C GLY A 68 16.71 4.16 17.49
N ALA A 69 15.63 4.77 16.98
CA ALA A 69 14.30 4.14 16.99
C ALA A 69 14.31 2.90 16.07
N LYS A 70 14.41 1.70 16.66
CA LYS A 70 14.44 0.43 15.93
C LYS A 70 13.07 -0.23 15.93
N ILE A 71 12.70 -0.79 14.78
CA ILE A 71 11.56 -1.70 14.68
C ILE A 71 12.00 -3.07 15.15
N GLY A 72 11.41 -3.49 16.27
CA GLY A 72 11.69 -4.79 16.86
C GLY A 72 10.62 -5.84 16.49
N PRO A 73 10.90 -7.12 16.77
CA PRO A 73 10.01 -8.23 16.46
C PRO A 73 8.66 -8.17 17.19
N GLN A 74 8.50 -7.34 18.22
CA GLN A 74 7.22 -7.15 18.91
C GLN A 74 6.11 -6.64 18.01
N PHE A 75 6.43 -5.82 17.00
CA PHE A 75 5.42 -5.28 16.08
C PHE A 75 4.87 -6.35 15.13
N VAL A 76 5.67 -7.37 14.81
CA VAL A 76 5.16 -8.54 14.07
C VAL A 76 4.15 -9.29 14.91
N ARG A 77 4.43 -9.51 16.21
CA ARG A 77 3.48 -10.18 17.13
C ARG A 77 2.22 -9.35 17.38
N GLU A 78 2.35 -8.03 17.44
CA GLU A 78 1.21 -7.12 17.51
C GLU A 78 0.33 -7.25 16.25
N LEU A 79 0.95 -7.27 15.07
CA LEU A 79 0.26 -7.49 13.80
C LEU A 79 -0.40 -8.89 13.73
N GLU A 80 0.22 -9.95 14.26
CA GLU A 80 -0.43 -11.27 14.38
C GLU A 80 -1.73 -11.19 15.18
N GLY A 81 -1.71 -10.45 16.31
CA GLY A 81 -2.90 -10.20 17.11
C GLY A 81 -3.97 -9.43 16.35
N ALA A 82 -3.58 -8.39 15.62
CA ALA A 82 -4.48 -7.62 14.76
C ALA A 82 -5.08 -8.48 13.64
N TYR A 83 -4.29 -9.37 13.03
CA TYR A 83 -4.74 -10.33 12.03
C TYR A 83 -5.82 -11.27 12.55
N LEU A 84 -5.59 -11.86 13.73
CA LEU A 84 -6.59 -12.70 14.39
C LEU A 84 -7.84 -11.91 14.80
N GLY A 85 -7.66 -10.64 15.15
CA GLY A 85 -8.73 -9.72 15.56
C GLY A 85 -9.49 -9.03 14.43
N ALA A 86 -9.07 -9.22 13.17
CA ALA A 86 -9.55 -8.50 11.99
C ALA A 86 -11.08 -8.55 11.83
N PRO A 87 -11.72 -7.59 11.17
CA PRO A 87 -13.18 -7.58 11.01
C PRO A 87 -13.69 -8.70 10.10
N SER A 88 -15.00 -8.93 10.13
CA SER A 88 -15.67 -9.86 9.19
C SER A 88 -15.33 -9.48 7.75
N GLY A 89 -14.95 -10.48 6.95
CA GLY A 89 -14.44 -10.27 5.60
C GLY A 89 -12.91 -10.28 5.52
N TRP A 90 -12.18 -9.82 6.52
CA TRP A 90 -10.70 -9.90 6.54
C TRP A 90 -10.22 -11.06 7.42
N ARG A 91 -10.88 -12.21 7.31
CA ARG A 91 -10.53 -13.44 8.02
C ARG A 91 -10.54 -14.63 7.06
N GLY A 92 -9.72 -15.62 7.35
CA GLY A 92 -9.62 -16.85 6.57
C GLY A 92 -8.62 -16.72 5.42
N SER A 93 -8.88 -17.46 4.35
CA SER A 93 -8.02 -17.50 3.16
C SER A 93 -8.14 -16.23 2.32
N GLY A 94 -7.09 -15.93 1.56
CA GLY A 94 -6.97 -14.75 0.72
C GLY A 94 -6.78 -13.46 1.50
N VAL A 95 -6.27 -13.53 2.74
CA VAL A 95 -6.02 -12.37 3.60
C VAL A 95 -4.52 -12.27 3.92
N VAL A 96 -3.95 -11.09 3.76
CA VAL A 96 -2.54 -10.80 4.09
C VAL A 96 -2.46 -9.61 5.05
N GLY A 97 -1.69 -9.76 6.12
CA GLY A 97 -1.37 -8.67 7.05
C GLY A 97 -0.05 -8.00 6.71
N LEU A 98 0.02 -6.67 6.70
CA LEU A 98 1.24 -5.92 6.37
C LEU A 98 1.59 -4.94 7.49
N LEU A 99 2.85 -5.01 7.95
CA LEU A 99 3.42 -4.01 8.85
C LEU A 99 4.12 -2.93 8.02
N ILE A 100 3.65 -1.70 8.11
CA ILE A 100 4.18 -0.55 7.37
C ILE A 100 4.96 0.37 8.31
N THR A 101 6.22 0.65 7.98
CA THR A 101 7.09 1.49 8.81
C THR A 101 7.99 2.38 7.94
N GLN A 102 8.70 3.30 8.57
CA GLN A 102 9.69 4.17 7.90
C GLN A 102 11.13 3.65 7.99
N ARG A 103 11.31 2.38 8.37
CA ARG A 103 12.63 1.80 8.58
C ARG A 103 12.70 0.42 7.92
N PRO A 104 13.82 0.08 7.26
CA PRO A 104 14.05 -1.29 6.80
C PRO A 104 13.95 -2.29 7.96
N ALA A 105 13.45 -3.49 7.66
CA ALA A 105 13.32 -4.56 8.62
C ALA A 105 14.68 -4.88 9.25
N THR A 106 14.70 -5.04 10.57
CA THR A 106 15.87 -5.57 11.27
C THR A 106 15.96 -7.09 11.10
N LYS A 107 17.10 -7.69 11.46
CA LYS A 107 17.24 -9.17 11.47
C LYS A 107 16.14 -9.83 12.31
N GLY A 108 15.89 -9.31 13.51
CA GLY A 108 14.84 -9.84 14.39
C GLY A 108 13.43 -9.71 13.81
N VAL A 109 13.13 -8.62 13.10
CA VAL A 109 11.85 -8.47 12.38
C VAL A 109 11.72 -9.51 11.27
N ARG A 110 12.76 -9.71 10.46
CA ARG A 110 12.76 -10.73 9.40
C ARG A 110 12.58 -12.14 9.96
N GLU A 111 13.26 -12.47 11.05
CA GLU A 111 13.11 -13.76 11.73
C GLU A 111 11.72 -13.96 12.31
N ALA A 112 11.15 -12.93 12.95
CA ALA A 112 9.78 -13.00 13.47
C ALA A 112 8.75 -13.17 12.34
N LEU A 113 8.92 -12.44 11.23
CA LEU A 113 8.05 -12.54 10.05
C LEU A 113 8.09 -13.94 9.45
N ALA A 114 9.29 -14.50 9.27
CA ALA A 114 9.51 -15.83 8.71
C ALA A 114 8.94 -16.96 9.59
N ASN A 115 9.01 -16.81 10.91
CA ASN A 115 8.51 -17.79 11.88
C ASN A 115 7.01 -17.66 12.17
N SER A 116 6.36 -16.59 11.70
CA SER A 116 4.92 -16.40 11.89
C SER A 116 4.11 -17.46 11.15
N ARG A 117 3.03 -17.92 11.78
CA ARG A 117 2.05 -18.82 11.16
C ARG A 117 0.98 -18.08 10.37
N GLN A 118 0.90 -16.76 10.51
CA GLN A 118 -0.05 -15.92 9.79
C GLN A 118 0.55 -15.46 8.44
N PRO A 119 -0.27 -15.25 7.40
CA PRO A 119 0.14 -14.67 6.12
C PRO A 119 0.53 -13.19 6.30
N LEU A 120 1.83 -12.92 6.50
CA LEU A 120 2.30 -11.59 6.88
C LEU A 120 3.38 -11.05 5.93
N GLY A 121 3.43 -9.72 5.83
CA GLY A 121 4.49 -8.97 5.17
C GLY A 121 4.93 -7.73 5.92
N TYR A 122 6.01 -7.15 5.44
CA TYR A 122 6.66 -5.96 5.96
C TYR A 122 6.95 -4.99 4.82
N VAL A 123 6.68 -3.71 5.04
CA VAL A 123 6.93 -2.64 4.09
C VAL A 123 7.66 -1.50 4.79
N SER A 124 8.77 -1.07 4.20
CA SER A 124 9.41 0.20 4.54
C SER A 124 9.04 1.22 3.48
N CYS A 125 8.40 2.31 3.90
CA CYS A 125 8.15 3.48 3.07
C CYS A 125 8.69 4.71 3.79
N SER A 126 9.38 5.58 3.06
CA SER A 126 9.82 6.87 3.60
C SER A 126 8.62 7.74 4.02
N GLY A 127 8.88 8.82 4.76
CA GLY A 127 7.81 9.71 5.26
C GLY A 127 6.98 10.39 4.16
N ASP A 128 7.56 10.58 2.98
CA ASP A 128 6.94 11.07 1.76
C ASP A 128 6.34 9.96 0.88
N GLY A 129 6.39 8.70 1.33
CA GLY A 129 5.71 7.57 0.69
C GLY A 129 6.51 6.84 -0.38
N ALA A 130 7.82 7.06 -0.51
CA ALA A 130 8.65 6.26 -1.41
C ALA A 130 8.84 4.84 -0.84
N LEU A 131 8.60 3.82 -1.65
CA LEU A 131 8.78 2.42 -1.26
C LEU A 131 10.27 2.04 -1.23
N GLU A 132 10.78 1.67 -0.06
CA GLU A 132 12.19 1.35 0.17
C GLU A 132 12.45 -0.14 0.40
N GLN A 133 11.47 -0.88 0.91
CA GLN A 133 11.55 -2.32 1.10
C GLN A 133 10.15 -2.92 1.14
N MET A 134 9.99 -4.11 0.55
CA MET A 134 8.81 -4.94 0.75
C MET A 134 9.22 -6.41 0.83
N LEU A 135 8.68 -7.12 1.82
CA LEU A 135 9.00 -8.51 2.16
C LEU A 135 7.71 -9.20 2.61
N TRP A 136 7.63 -10.52 2.45
CA TRP A 136 6.55 -11.33 3.01
C TRP A 136 7.04 -12.73 3.33
N ASN A 137 6.27 -13.47 4.15
CA ASN A 137 6.60 -14.83 4.53
C ASN A 137 5.95 -15.86 3.61
N ARG A 138 6.36 -17.12 3.77
CA ARG A 138 5.84 -18.28 3.02
C ARG A 138 4.31 -18.42 3.12
N ARG A 139 3.71 -18.05 4.26
CA ARG A 139 2.26 -18.11 4.47
C ARG A 139 1.54 -17.10 3.58
N ALA A 140 2.10 -15.91 3.37
CA ALA A 140 1.57 -14.93 2.44
C ALA A 140 1.69 -15.38 0.97
N GLU A 141 2.74 -16.13 0.62
CA GLU A 141 2.87 -16.75 -0.70
C GLU A 141 1.71 -17.74 -0.95
N GLU A 142 1.42 -18.59 0.03
CA GLU A 142 0.31 -19.57 -0.04
C GLU A 142 -1.08 -18.92 -0.20
N GLU A 143 -1.28 -17.71 0.33
CA GLU A 143 -2.55 -16.98 0.14
C GLU A 143 -2.70 -16.34 -1.24
N GLY A 144 -1.61 -16.25 -2.00
CA GLY A 144 -1.63 -15.72 -3.36
C GLY A 144 -0.44 -14.84 -3.71
N LEU A 145 0.60 -14.71 -2.89
CA LEU A 145 1.82 -13.99 -3.29
C LEU A 145 2.87 -14.90 -3.97
N GLU A 146 2.58 -16.18 -4.20
CA GLU A 146 3.48 -17.08 -4.91
C GLU A 146 3.84 -16.53 -6.29
N GLY A 147 5.14 -16.39 -6.57
CA GLY A 147 5.65 -15.84 -7.81
C GLY A 147 5.70 -14.31 -7.86
N MET A 148 5.12 -13.61 -6.88
CA MET A 148 5.41 -12.19 -6.68
C MET A 148 6.85 -12.01 -6.19
N GLY A 149 7.43 -10.85 -6.45
CA GLY A 149 8.73 -10.46 -5.92
C GLY A 149 8.91 -8.96 -5.91
N VAL A 150 10.07 -8.50 -5.47
CA VAL A 150 10.42 -7.08 -5.39
C VAL A 150 11.84 -6.91 -5.92
N THR A 151 12.05 -5.97 -6.83
CA THR A 151 13.38 -5.61 -7.34
C THR A 151 13.55 -4.10 -7.40
N ALA A 152 14.79 -3.63 -7.38
CA ALA A 152 15.09 -2.22 -7.63
C ALA A 152 15.14 -1.97 -9.14
N ARG A 153 14.40 -0.96 -9.62
CA ARG A 153 14.66 -0.33 -10.93
C ARG A 153 15.45 0.95 -10.71
N LEU A 154 16.44 1.16 -11.57
CA LEU A 154 17.09 2.45 -11.75
C LEU A 154 16.23 3.24 -12.75
N SER A 155 15.82 4.46 -12.44
CA SER A 155 15.24 5.36 -13.43
C SER A 155 16.37 5.96 -14.28
N GLU A 156 16.30 5.80 -15.60
CA GLU A 156 17.25 6.44 -16.52
C GLU A 156 16.95 7.95 -16.72
N GLU A 157 15.78 8.41 -16.29
CA GLU A 157 15.27 9.76 -16.54
C GLU A 157 15.77 10.85 -15.57
N ASP A 158 16.44 10.48 -14.47
CA ASP A 158 16.92 11.43 -13.48
C ASP A 158 18.44 11.70 -13.63
N ARG A 159 18.79 12.62 -14.55
CA ARG A 159 20.17 13.19 -14.62
C ARG A 159 20.56 14.03 -13.39
N GLN A 160 19.74 14.05 -12.34
CA GLN A 160 19.99 14.78 -11.10
C GLN A 160 19.54 13.99 -9.86
N GLY A 161 19.86 12.69 -9.77
CA GLY A 161 19.73 11.93 -8.52
C GLY A 161 19.30 10.50 -8.75
N ASP A 162 20.17 9.55 -8.40
CA ASP A 162 20.01 8.09 -8.52
C ASP A 162 18.86 7.59 -7.61
N THR A 163 17.60 7.86 -7.99
CA THR A 163 16.42 7.47 -7.21
C THR A 163 16.05 6.04 -7.57
N ARG A 164 16.66 5.07 -6.90
CA ARG A 164 16.26 3.65 -6.99
C ARG A 164 14.82 3.48 -6.55
N ARG A 165 13.93 3.15 -7.48
CA ARG A 165 12.52 2.88 -7.19
C ARG A 165 12.30 1.38 -7.13
N LEU A 166 11.75 0.88 -6.02
CA LEU A 166 11.33 -0.51 -5.95
C LEU A 166 10.12 -0.75 -6.85
N VAL A 167 10.17 -1.85 -7.60
CA VAL A 167 9.05 -2.35 -8.40
C VAL A 167 8.71 -3.77 -8.00
N LEU A 168 7.43 -4.09 -8.11
CA LEU A 168 6.96 -5.46 -7.98
C LEU A 168 7.37 -6.27 -9.22
N THR A 169 7.59 -7.55 -9.02
CA THR A 169 7.81 -8.52 -10.08
C THR A 169 6.78 -9.64 -10.01
N TRP A 170 6.47 -10.21 -11.16
CA TRP A 170 5.67 -11.40 -11.34
C TRP A 170 6.46 -12.44 -12.11
N LYS A 171 6.71 -13.59 -11.50
CA LYS A 171 7.54 -14.70 -12.03
C LYS A 171 8.88 -14.19 -12.59
N GLY A 172 9.52 -13.29 -11.84
CA GLY A 172 10.81 -12.69 -12.17
C GLY A 172 10.78 -11.55 -13.18
N ARG A 173 9.62 -11.20 -13.74
CA ARG A 173 9.47 -10.07 -14.68
C ARG A 173 8.87 -8.87 -13.96
N PRO A 174 9.22 -7.63 -14.32
CA PRO A 174 8.55 -6.46 -13.74
C PRO A 174 7.04 -6.53 -13.92
N TYR A 175 6.30 -6.21 -12.86
CA TYR A 175 4.85 -6.20 -12.83
C TYR A 175 4.34 -4.77 -12.73
N GLU A 176 3.44 -4.41 -13.63
CA GLU A 176 2.67 -3.18 -13.58
C GLU A 176 1.24 -3.52 -13.21
N ALA A 177 0.77 -2.95 -12.10
CA ALA A 177 -0.57 -3.21 -11.63
C ALA A 177 -1.60 -2.67 -12.64
N PRO A 178 -2.70 -3.40 -12.90
CA PRO A 178 -3.79 -2.88 -13.69
C PRO A 178 -4.28 -1.56 -13.10
N CYS A 179 -4.45 -0.53 -13.93
CA CYS A 179 -5.01 0.74 -13.47
C CYS A 179 -6.45 0.49 -12.98
N ILE A 180 -6.65 0.52 -11.66
CA ILE A 180 -7.95 0.24 -11.01
C ILE A 180 -8.86 1.48 -10.97
N TYR A 181 -8.37 2.61 -11.46
CA TYR A 181 -9.13 3.85 -11.51
C TYR A 181 -9.12 4.36 -12.95
N PRO A 182 -10.24 4.89 -13.46
CA PRO A 182 -10.19 5.61 -14.71
C PRO A 182 -9.14 6.71 -14.56
N THR A 183 -8.13 6.70 -15.44
CA THR A 183 -7.36 7.91 -15.71
C THR A 183 -8.42 8.97 -15.97
N ILE A 184 -8.47 10.02 -15.16
CA ILE A 184 -9.20 11.22 -15.56
C ILE A 184 -8.45 11.64 -16.82
N GLY A 185 -9.00 11.26 -17.96
CA GLY A 185 -8.47 11.66 -19.24
C GLY A 185 -8.38 13.17 -19.22
N SER A 186 -7.27 13.69 -19.73
CA SER A 186 -7.28 15.01 -20.34
C SER A 186 -8.27 14.96 -21.51
N GLU A 187 -9.56 14.99 -21.20
CA GLU A 187 -10.57 15.28 -22.19
C GLU A 187 -10.31 16.73 -22.55
N ALA A 188 -9.72 16.94 -23.73
CA ALA A 188 -9.59 18.26 -24.31
C ALA A 188 -10.98 18.87 -24.27
N ALA A 189 -11.11 20.00 -23.57
CA ALA A 189 -12.37 20.72 -23.47
C ALA A 189 -12.89 20.94 -24.89
N GLU A 190 -13.99 20.27 -25.25
CA GLU A 190 -14.71 20.64 -26.46
C GLU A 190 -15.19 22.08 -26.28
N PRO A 191 -14.96 22.98 -27.25
CA PRO A 191 -15.43 24.35 -27.14
C PRO A 191 -16.96 24.32 -27.09
N LEU A 192 -17.52 25.01 -26.09
CA LEU A 192 -18.95 25.31 -26.05
C LEU A 192 -19.40 25.85 -27.42
N GLN A 193 -20.30 25.14 -28.08
CA GLN A 193 -20.98 25.66 -29.25
C GLN A 193 -21.88 26.81 -28.80
N ASP A 194 -21.62 27.96 -29.40
CA ASP A 194 -22.34 29.21 -29.24
C ASP A 194 -23.82 28.98 -29.59
N ILE A 195 -24.69 29.12 -28.60
CA ILE A 195 -26.14 29.02 -28.80
C ILE A 195 -26.56 30.31 -29.46
N GLY A 196 -26.74 30.27 -30.78
CA GLY A 196 -27.20 31.38 -31.60
C GLY A 196 -28.47 31.99 -31.00
N ALA A 197 -28.37 33.29 -30.70
CA ALA A 197 -29.50 34.13 -30.39
C ALA A 197 -30.26 34.42 -31.69
N ASP A 198 -31.35 33.70 -31.93
CA ASP A 198 -32.37 34.12 -32.89
C ASP A 198 -33.40 35.00 -32.15
N THR A 199 -33.08 36.29 -32.12
CA THR A 199 -34.09 37.35 -32.08
C THR A 199 -34.62 37.59 -33.49
N GLU A 200 -35.94 37.59 -33.64
CA GLU A 200 -36.81 38.36 -34.57
C GLU A 200 -38.01 37.49 -34.96
N SER A 201 -39.22 37.98 -35.25
CA SER A 201 -39.94 39.22 -35.03
C SER A 201 -41.36 38.93 -35.55
N THR A 202 -42.36 39.45 -34.86
CA THR A 202 -43.61 40.01 -35.40
C THR A 202 -44.13 39.50 -36.75
N THR A 203 -45.30 38.88 -36.75
CA THR A 203 -46.51 39.38 -37.45
C THR A 203 -47.75 38.84 -36.76
#